data_AF-A0ABD3QXM2-F1
#
_entry.id   AF-A0ABD3QXM2-F1
#
_cell.length_a   1.000
_cell.length_b   1.000
_cell.length_c   1.000
_cell.angle_alpha   90.00
_cell.angle_beta   90.00
_cell.angle_gamma   90.00
#
_symmetry.space_group_name_H-M   'P 1'
#
loop_
_entity.id
_entity.type
_entity.pdbx_description
1 polymer ?
#
loop_
_entity_poly.entity_id
_entity_poly.type
_entity_poly.pdbx_seq_one_letter_code
_entity_poly.pdbx_strand_id
1 'polypeptide(L)'
;MYFGRYDGTTNSIAVPFLPRPTGLDGSHAGDYGFDPLGLSEKMDLYSMQESELRHSRLAMLAVVGWPMSELLAPDWMLQDGCAPSVLNGVNPLSFLAIVGFLGAAGYFELQTSLRSNIDTPLGKQHQKDMSAIWKYGVAGDYNWDPLNLYSSCGNDWKGRKGLREVEVSHGRSAMLGITYFAAWEALTGHPIVENNMLFHPNILFPALVAGYVAWSQVYEISSLTEYPIDIKYTNEGEMKLKRFQNGVEQIVKENAETTEKVTKVLSDLDAKYGIVDKLAAAPKEIEAKIRSTYKYW
;
A
#
# COMPACT_ATOMS: atom_id res chain seq x y z
N MET A 1 12.57 -10.27 -28.89
CA MET A 1 12.89 -10.59 -27.49
C MET A 1 12.67 -9.29 -26.73
N TYR A 2 11.50 -9.14 -26.10
CA TYR A 2 11.17 -7.91 -25.38
C TYR A 2 11.79 -8.04 -24.00
N PHE A 3 12.94 -7.40 -23.81
CA PHE A 3 13.54 -7.26 -22.49
C PHE A 3 12.74 -6.17 -21.76
N GLY A 4 12.07 -6.51 -20.66
CA GLY A 4 11.39 -5.53 -19.81
C GLY A 4 12.35 -4.42 -19.36
N ARG A 5 11.82 -3.27 -18.88
CA ARG A 5 12.62 -2.07 -18.53
C ARG A 5 13.81 -2.41 -17.61
N TYR A 6 13.72 -3.50 -16.83
CA TYR A 6 14.68 -3.87 -15.80
C TYR A 6 15.20 -5.30 -15.91
N ASP A 7 15.08 -5.95 -17.06
CA ASP A 7 15.48 -7.36 -17.27
C ASP A 7 16.99 -7.62 -17.01
N GLY A 8 17.82 -6.59 -17.13
CA GLY A 8 19.26 -6.64 -16.80
C GLY A 8 19.59 -6.43 -15.31
N THR A 9 18.61 -6.18 -14.46
CA THR A 9 18.80 -5.82 -13.05
C THR A 9 18.54 -7.03 -12.16
N THR A 10 19.56 -7.50 -11.44
CA THR A 10 19.43 -8.68 -10.57
C THR A 10 18.57 -8.42 -9.33
N ASN A 11 18.60 -7.19 -8.82
CA ASN A 11 17.93 -6.80 -7.59
C ASN A 11 16.71 -5.90 -7.87
N SER A 12 15.76 -5.93 -6.94
CA SER A 12 14.59 -5.04 -6.95
C SER A 12 15.01 -3.58 -6.81
N ILE A 13 14.33 -2.67 -7.52
CA ILE A 13 14.61 -1.23 -7.42
C ILE A 13 13.99 -0.66 -6.14
N ALA A 14 12.78 -1.12 -5.81
CA ALA A 14 12.09 -0.71 -4.59
C ALA A 14 12.74 -1.27 -3.33
N VAL A 15 13.30 -2.49 -3.40
CA VAL A 15 13.99 -3.14 -2.27
C VAL A 15 15.38 -3.60 -2.72
N PRO A 16 16.41 -2.73 -2.65
CA PRO A 16 17.69 -2.95 -3.35
C PRO A 16 18.50 -4.17 -2.90
N PHE A 17 18.16 -4.71 -1.73
CA PHE A 17 18.79 -5.88 -1.13
C PHE A 17 18.07 -7.20 -1.42
N LEU A 18 16.90 -7.18 -2.08
CA LEU A 18 16.17 -8.40 -2.45
C LEU A 18 16.33 -8.69 -3.95
N PRO A 19 16.42 -9.97 -4.35
CA PRO A 19 16.39 -10.34 -5.76
C PRO A 19 15.05 -9.95 -6.37
N ARG A 20 15.08 -9.59 -7.65
CA ARG A 20 13.88 -9.22 -8.38
C ARG A 20 13.08 -10.48 -8.78
N PRO A 21 11.76 -10.54 -8.54
CA PRO A 21 10.94 -11.66 -9.00
C PRO A 21 10.84 -11.73 -10.53
N THR A 22 10.70 -12.94 -11.06
CA THR A 22 10.66 -13.19 -12.51
C THR A 22 9.44 -12.56 -13.21
N GLY A 23 8.30 -12.47 -12.52
CA GLY A 23 7.07 -11.88 -13.05
C GLY A 23 7.10 -10.34 -13.12
N LEU A 24 8.07 -9.69 -12.49
CA LEU A 24 8.20 -8.24 -12.42
C LEU A 24 9.38 -7.80 -13.29
N ASP A 25 9.26 -7.88 -14.61
CA ASP A 25 10.34 -7.57 -15.57
C ASP A 25 10.45 -6.06 -15.94
N GLY A 26 9.53 -5.22 -15.47
CA GLY A 26 9.40 -3.81 -15.85
C GLY A 26 8.54 -3.58 -17.10
N SER A 27 7.86 -4.61 -17.60
CA SER A 27 6.94 -4.52 -18.74
C SER A 27 5.65 -3.78 -18.37
N HIS A 28 5.12 -4.02 -17.16
CA HIS A 28 3.94 -3.36 -16.63
C HIS A 28 4.21 -1.90 -16.21
N ALA A 29 3.15 -1.10 -16.12
CA ALA A 29 3.24 0.28 -15.65
C ALA A 29 3.41 0.30 -14.12
N GLY A 30 4.34 1.12 -13.61
CA GLY A 30 4.60 1.22 -12.17
C GLY A 30 5.31 0.00 -11.56
N ASP A 31 5.93 -0.85 -12.38
CA ASP A 31 6.71 -2.00 -11.91
C ASP A 31 8.14 -1.61 -11.50
N TYR A 32 8.33 -1.49 -10.18
CA TYR A 32 9.63 -1.24 -9.55
C TYR A 32 10.22 -2.50 -8.86
N GLY A 33 9.65 -3.68 -9.11
CA GLY A 33 10.12 -4.93 -8.51
C GLY A 33 9.79 -5.09 -7.03
N PHE A 34 8.80 -4.37 -6.49
CA PHE A 34 8.42 -4.47 -5.08
C PHE A 34 7.59 -5.73 -4.82
N ASP A 35 8.23 -6.78 -4.32
CA ASP A 35 7.55 -7.98 -3.82
C ASP A 35 8.40 -8.68 -2.75
N PRO A 36 8.42 -8.14 -1.51
CA PRO A 36 9.23 -8.73 -0.43
C PRO A 36 8.74 -10.11 0.01
N LEU A 37 7.51 -10.50 -0.33
CA LEU A 37 6.88 -11.75 0.11
C LEU A 37 6.81 -12.83 -0.99
N GLY A 38 7.24 -12.51 -2.22
CA GLY A 38 7.17 -13.41 -3.37
C GLY A 38 5.72 -13.78 -3.74
N LEU A 39 4.78 -12.86 -3.58
CA LEU A 39 3.36 -13.08 -3.88
C LEU A 39 3.09 -13.15 -5.39
N SER A 40 3.87 -12.42 -6.19
CA SER A 40 3.75 -12.38 -7.65
C SER A 40 4.04 -13.72 -8.33
N GLU A 41 4.80 -14.60 -7.69
CA GLU A 41 5.09 -15.95 -8.19
C GLU A 41 4.04 -16.99 -7.73
N LYS A 42 3.30 -16.69 -6.64
CA LYS A 42 2.32 -17.61 -6.04
C LYS A 42 0.89 -17.33 -6.51
N MET A 43 0.58 -16.08 -6.82
CA MET A 43 -0.75 -15.62 -7.24
C MET A 43 -0.71 -15.08 -8.67
N ASP A 44 -1.87 -14.96 -9.29
CA ASP A 44 -1.98 -14.39 -10.63
C ASP A 44 -1.67 -12.89 -10.59
N LEU A 45 -0.59 -12.48 -11.25
CA LEU A 45 -0.13 -11.09 -11.30
C LEU A 45 -1.19 -10.16 -11.89
N TYR A 46 -1.97 -10.63 -12.87
CA TYR A 46 -3.04 -9.84 -13.47
C TYR A 46 -4.13 -9.49 -12.45
N SER A 47 -4.60 -10.49 -11.68
CA SER A 47 -5.58 -10.26 -10.61
C SER A 47 -5.06 -9.30 -9.54
N MET A 48 -3.78 -9.40 -9.17
CA MET A 48 -3.15 -8.47 -8.22
C MET A 48 -3.13 -7.03 -8.76
N GLN A 49 -2.71 -6.83 -10.01
CA GLN A 49 -2.70 -5.50 -10.65
C GLN A 49 -4.11 -4.91 -10.78
N GLU A 50 -5.09 -5.74 -11.10
CA GLU A 50 -6.49 -5.30 -11.17
C GLU A 50 -7.00 -4.88 -9.80
N SER A 51 -6.68 -5.63 -8.75
CA SER A 51 -7.01 -5.23 -7.39
C SER A 51 -6.33 -3.92 -7.00
N GLU A 52 -5.05 -3.75 -7.32
CA GLU A 52 -4.30 -2.52 -7.02
C GLU A 52 -4.93 -1.31 -7.71
N LEU A 53 -5.24 -1.40 -9.00
CA LEU A 53 -5.86 -0.31 -9.76
C LEU A 53 -7.26 0.05 -9.26
N ARG A 54 -8.08 -0.94 -8.86
CA ARG A 54 -9.41 -0.67 -8.30
C ARG A 54 -9.30 0.07 -6.97
N HIS A 55 -8.44 -0.39 -6.06
CA HIS A 55 -8.21 0.29 -4.78
C HIS A 55 -7.61 1.68 -4.96
N SER A 56 -6.70 1.84 -5.92
CA SER A 56 -6.01 3.09 -6.15
C SER A 56 -6.95 4.18 -6.69
N ARG A 57 -7.86 3.83 -7.61
CA ARG A 57 -8.90 4.76 -8.11
C ARG A 57 -9.87 5.18 -7.02
N LEU A 58 -10.32 4.23 -6.20
CA LEU A 58 -11.17 4.54 -5.04
C LEU A 58 -10.45 5.44 -4.04
N ALA A 59 -9.17 5.17 -3.77
CA ALA A 59 -8.36 6.00 -2.89
C ALA A 59 -8.17 7.42 -3.43
N MET A 60 -7.92 7.59 -4.74
CA MET A 60 -7.81 8.93 -5.35
C MET A 60 -9.09 9.74 -5.19
N LEU A 61 -10.26 9.13 -5.38
CA LEU A 61 -11.54 9.79 -5.15
C LEU A 61 -11.75 10.11 -3.66
N ALA A 62 -11.40 9.19 -2.78
CA ALA A 62 -11.56 9.36 -1.34
C ALA A 62 -10.64 10.45 -0.77
N VAL A 63 -9.38 10.58 -1.24
CA VAL A 63 -8.45 11.63 -0.77
C VAL A 63 -9.03 13.02 -0.99
N VAL A 64 -9.75 13.23 -2.09
CA VAL A 64 -10.41 14.50 -2.40
C VAL A 64 -11.75 14.61 -1.67
N GLY A 65 -12.54 13.52 -1.70
CA GLY A 65 -13.90 13.50 -1.16
C GLY A 65 -13.95 13.64 0.36
N TRP A 66 -12.99 13.08 1.09
CA TRP A 66 -13.01 13.07 2.55
C TRP A 66 -12.83 14.46 3.15
N PRO A 67 -11.76 15.24 2.85
CA PRO A 67 -11.64 16.60 3.36
C PRO A 67 -12.75 17.52 2.85
N MET A 68 -13.20 17.33 1.60
CA MET A 68 -14.29 18.11 1.03
C MET A 68 -15.62 17.85 1.74
N SER A 69 -15.86 16.62 2.18
CA SER A 69 -17.02 16.27 2.99
C SER A 69 -16.97 16.98 4.34
N GLU A 70 -15.84 17.01 5.03
CA GLU A 70 -15.72 17.70 6.32
C GLU A 70 -15.91 19.22 6.20
N LEU A 71 -15.46 19.81 5.08
CA LEU A 71 -15.58 21.24 4.82
C LEU A 71 -16.98 21.70 4.41
N LEU A 72 -17.70 20.88 3.63
CA LEU A 72 -18.92 21.29 2.95
C LEU A 72 -20.18 20.59 3.45
N ALA A 73 -20.05 19.44 4.12
CA ALA A 73 -21.22 18.72 4.61
C ALA A 73 -21.86 19.47 5.78
N PRO A 74 -23.18 19.47 5.87
CA PRO A 74 -23.87 20.07 7.01
C PRO A 74 -23.64 19.23 8.28
N ASP A 75 -23.57 19.89 9.44
CA ASP A 75 -23.22 19.29 10.73
C ASP A 75 -24.04 18.02 11.09
N TRP A 76 -25.28 17.91 10.62
CA TRP A 76 -26.14 16.75 10.87
C TRP A 76 -25.73 15.48 10.10
N MET A 77 -24.89 15.60 9.07
CA MET A 77 -24.29 14.47 8.34
C MET A 77 -22.93 14.05 8.91
N LEU A 78 -22.29 14.92 9.68
CA LEU A 78 -21.00 14.68 10.31
C LEU A 78 -21.19 14.04 11.69
N GLN A 79 -20.14 13.41 12.19
CA GLN A 79 -20.08 12.90 13.56
C GLN A 79 -18.94 13.59 14.28
N ASP A 80 -19.30 14.52 15.17
CA ASP A 80 -18.34 15.36 15.88
C ASP A 80 -17.37 16.09 14.91
N GLY A 81 -17.91 16.54 13.77
CA GLY A 81 -17.14 17.20 12.70
C GLY A 81 -16.41 16.26 11.73
N CYS A 82 -16.30 14.97 12.06
CA CYS A 82 -15.61 13.98 11.23
C CYS A 82 -16.56 13.38 10.19
N ALA A 83 -16.00 12.94 9.06
CA ALA A 83 -16.77 12.21 8.05
C ALA A 83 -17.33 10.89 8.64
N PRO A 84 -18.59 10.52 8.29
CA PRO A 84 -19.19 9.29 8.79
C PRO A 84 -18.42 8.07 8.26
N SER A 85 -17.84 7.31 9.19
CA SER A 85 -17.01 6.15 8.88
C SER A 85 -17.33 5.00 9.85
N VAL A 86 -16.99 3.77 9.49
CA VAL A 86 -17.18 2.62 10.38
C VAL A 86 -16.40 2.78 11.70
N LEU A 87 -15.34 3.60 11.70
CA LEU A 87 -14.47 3.86 12.85
C LEU A 87 -14.99 4.99 13.74
N ASN A 88 -15.60 6.02 13.15
CA ASN A 88 -16.11 7.19 13.87
C ASN A 88 -17.56 6.98 14.35
N GLY A 89 -18.27 6.04 13.72
CA GLY A 89 -19.67 5.71 13.98
C GLY A 89 -20.55 5.97 12.74
N VAL A 90 -21.80 5.49 12.79
CA VAL A 90 -22.74 5.69 11.67
C VAL A 90 -24.13 6.04 12.18
N ASN A 91 -24.67 7.19 11.77
CA ASN A 91 -26.05 7.54 12.09
C ASN A 91 -27.00 6.74 11.14
N PRO A 92 -28.30 6.57 11.47
CA PRO A 92 -29.20 5.75 10.66
C PRO A 92 -29.34 6.22 9.20
N LEU A 93 -29.27 7.54 8.95
CA LEU A 93 -29.42 8.10 7.61
C LEU A 93 -28.16 7.89 6.75
N SER A 94 -26.99 8.15 7.32
CA SER A 94 -25.68 7.85 6.72
C SER A 94 -25.52 6.35 6.51
N PHE A 95 -26.04 5.50 7.41
CA PHE A 95 -26.05 4.05 7.21
C PHE A 95 -26.84 3.65 5.96
N LEU A 96 -28.07 4.18 5.80
CA LEU A 96 -28.87 3.94 4.59
C LEU A 96 -28.18 4.48 3.33
N ALA A 97 -27.53 5.63 3.41
CA ALA A 97 -26.76 6.20 2.30
C ALA A 97 -25.57 5.31 1.91
N ILE A 98 -24.80 4.82 2.90
CA ILE A 98 -23.67 3.91 2.70
C ILE A 98 -24.15 2.59 2.08
N VAL A 99 -25.20 1.98 2.63
CA VAL A 99 -25.75 0.72 2.09
C VAL A 99 -26.29 0.91 0.68
N GLY A 100 -27.00 2.02 0.42
CA GLY A 100 -27.49 2.36 -0.91
C GLY A 100 -26.35 2.54 -1.91
N PHE A 101 -25.29 3.26 -1.53
CA PHE A 101 -24.10 3.45 -2.35
C PHE A 101 -23.36 2.14 -2.61
N LEU A 102 -23.07 1.35 -1.57
CA LEU A 102 -22.39 0.06 -1.72
C LEU A 102 -23.22 -0.94 -2.53
N GLY A 103 -24.56 -0.92 -2.39
CA GLY A 103 -25.46 -1.71 -3.21
C GLY A 103 -25.40 -1.31 -4.70
N ALA A 104 -25.40 -0.01 -4.99
CA ALA A 104 -25.27 0.50 -6.35
C ALA A 104 -23.88 0.21 -6.94
N ALA A 105 -22.81 0.39 -6.16
CA ALA A 105 -21.45 0.07 -6.55
C ALA A 105 -21.28 -1.43 -6.81
N GLY A 106 -21.81 -2.29 -5.95
CA GLY A 106 -21.80 -3.74 -6.12
C GLY A 106 -22.59 -4.19 -7.36
N TYR A 107 -23.73 -3.55 -7.65
CA TYR A 107 -24.46 -3.81 -8.89
C TYR A 107 -23.66 -3.41 -10.13
N PHE A 108 -23.01 -2.24 -10.11
CA PHE A 108 -22.13 -1.80 -11.19
C PHE A 108 -20.94 -2.74 -11.37
N GLU A 109 -20.35 -3.21 -10.27
CA GLU A 109 -19.25 -4.18 -10.30
C GLU A 109 -19.70 -5.53 -10.87
N LEU A 110 -20.89 -6.02 -10.53
CA LEU A 110 -21.44 -7.23 -11.12
C LEU A 110 -21.54 -7.11 -12.66
N GLN A 111 -22.08 -5.99 -13.15
CA GLN A 111 -22.22 -5.74 -14.59
C GLN A 111 -20.88 -5.60 -15.31
N THR A 112 -19.89 -4.98 -14.66
CA THR A 112 -18.57 -4.77 -15.26
C THR A 112 -17.65 -5.99 -15.13
N SER A 113 -17.79 -6.81 -14.08
CA SER A 113 -16.95 -8.00 -13.83
C SER A 113 -17.09 -9.07 -14.90
N LEU A 114 -18.24 -9.17 -15.56
CA LEU A 114 -18.52 -10.14 -16.61
C LEU A 114 -18.13 -9.66 -18.01
N ARG A 115 -17.60 -8.44 -18.14
CA ARG A 115 -17.28 -7.85 -19.44
C ARG A 115 -15.86 -8.23 -19.87
N SER A 116 -15.74 -8.91 -21.02
CA SER A 116 -14.46 -9.05 -21.72
C SER A 116 -14.16 -7.76 -22.48
N ASN A 117 -13.00 -7.15 -22.24
CA ASN A 117 -12.59 -5.93 -22.94
C ASN A 117 -11.79 -6.20 -24.22
N ILE A 118 -11.46 -7.45 -24.51
CA ILE A 118 -10.55 -7.83 -25.61
C ILE A 118 -11.04 -7.30 -26.97
N ASP A 119 -12.36 -7.36 -27.22
CA ASP A 119 -12.93 -6.96 -28.51
C ASP A 119 -13.24 -5.46 -28.64
N THR A 120 -13.12 -4.71 -27.54
CA THR A 120 -13.43 -3.28 -27.51
C THR A 120 -12.39 -2.44 -28.26
N PRO A 121 -12.72 -1.23 -28.72
CA PRO A 121 -11.75 -0.34 -29.38
C PRO A 121 -10.49 -0.10 -28.56
N LEU A 122 -10.63 0.16 -27.24
CA LEU A 122 -9.48 0.34 -26.34
C LEU A 122 -8.75 -0.98 -26.09
N GLY A 123 -9.47 -2.09 -25.91
CA GLY A 123 -8.85 -3.41 -25.77
C GLY A 123 -7.96 -3.79 -26.96
N LYS A 124 -8.39 -3.49 -28.19
CA LYS A 124 -7.57 -3.70 -29.40
C LYS A 124 -6.35 -2.78 -29.46
N GLN A 125 -6.45 -1.55 -28.96
CA GLN A 125 -5.30 -0.66 -28.84
C GLN A 125 -4.30 -1.18 -27.80
N HIS A 126 -4.79 -1.62 -26.66
CA HIS A 126 -3.97 -2.19 -25.60
C HIS A 126 -3.27 -3.49 -26.02
N GLN A 127 -3.96 -4.34 -26.79
CA GLN A 127 -3.35 -5.54 -27.37
C GLN A 127 -2.16 -5.20 -28.26
N LYS A 128 -2.23 -4.11 -29.03
CA LYS A 128 -1.12 -3.63 -29.86
C LYS A 128 0.03 -3.09 -29.00
N ASP A 129 -0.30 -2.28 -28.00
CA ASP A 129 0.68 -1.67 -27.09
C ASP A 129 1.47 -2.69 -26.28
N MET A 130 0.80 -3.76 -25.85
CA MET A 130 1.31 -4.73 -24.90
C MET A 130 1.37 -6.13 -25.49
N SER A 131 1.59 -6.25 -26.80
CA SER A 131 1.57 -7.54 -27.51
C SER A 131 2.49 -8.62 -26.92
N ALA A 132 3.56 -8.21 -26.24
CA ALA A 132 4.51 -9.11 -25.56
C ALA A 132 3.95 -9.75 -24.27
N ILE A 133 3.01 -9.09 -23.60
CA ILE A 133 2.49 -9.45 -22.28
C ILE A 133 0.97 -9.62 -22.26
N TRP A 134 0.32 -9.50 -23.42
CA TRP A 134 -1.13 -9.51 -23.56
C TRP A 134 -1.71 -10.93 -23.38
N LYS A 135 -2.19 -11.23 -22.17
CA LYS A 135 -2.89 -12.49 -21.86
C LYS A 135 -4.37 -12.29 -21.53
N TYR A 136 -4.67 -11.32 -20.67
CA TYR A 136 -6.03 -11.08 -20.14
C TYR A 136 -6.54 -9.65 -20.36
N GLY A 137 -5.71 -8.75 -20.88
CA GLY A 137 -6.05 -7.34 -21.07
C GLY A 137 -5.08 -6.39 -20.36
N VAL A 138 -5.39 -5.09 -20.37
CA VAL A 138 -4.86 -4.14 -19.38
C VAL A 138 -5.74 -4.25 -18.15
N ALA A 139 -5.13 -4.47 -16.98
CA ALA A 139 -5.84 -4.45 -15.71
C ALA A 139 -6.60 -3.11 -15.52
N GLY A 140 -7.85 -3.17 -15.06
CA GLY A 140 -8.67 -1.98 -14.83
C GLY A 140 -9.13 -1.25 -16.10
N ASP A 141 -9.01 -1.84 -17.29
CA ASP A 141 -9.66 -1.31 -18.50
C ASP A 141 -11.17 -1.54 -18.41
N TYR A 142 -11.97 -0.49 -18.59
CA TYR A 142 -13.44 -0.59 -18.70
C TYR A 142 -13.95 -0.11 -20.07
N ASN A 143 -13.02 0.13 -21.01
CA ASN A 143 -13.26 0.83 -22.26
C ASN A 143 -14.10 2.11 -22.02
N TRP A 144 -13.70 2.89 -21.01
CA TRP A 144 -14.32 4.15 -20.62
C TRP A 144 -13.28 5.26 -20.74
N ASP A 145 -13.42 6.07 -21.78
CA ASP A 145 -12.63 7.29 -21.98
C ASP A 145 -13.44 8.29 -22.83
N PRO A 146 -14.44 8.97 -22.23
CA PRO A 146 -15.33 9.86 -22.98
C PRO A 146 -14.61 11.12 -23.51
N LEU A 147 -13.51 11.50 -22.86
CA LEU A 147 -12.74 12.70 -23.20
C LEU A 147 -11.52 12.39 -24.08
N ASN A 148 -11.31 11.11 -24.43
CA ASN A 148 -10.16 10.64 -25.20
C ASN A 148 -8.81 11.06 -24.57
N LEU A 149 -8.75 11.18 -23.23
CA LEU A 149 -7.57 11.62 -22.50
C LEU A 149 -6.45 10.58 -22.56
N TYR A 150 -6.77 9.34 -22.89
CA TYR A 150 -5.78 8.29 -23.01
C TYR A 150 -4.75 8.52 -24.12
N SER A 151 -5.10 9.34 -25.11
CA SER A 151 -4.19 9.76 -26.18
C SER A 151 -3.58 11.16 -25.98
N SER A 152 -3.85 11.80 -24.83
CA SER A 152 -3.46 13.19 -24.56
C SER A 152 -1.94 13.42 -24.54
N CYS A 153 -1.17 12.45 -24.01
CA CYS A 153 0.30 12.49 -23.99
C CYS A 153 0.95 11.81 -25.21
N GLY A 154 0.27 11.85 -26.36
CA GLY A 154 0.69 11.21 -27.61
C GLY A 154 0.02 9.84 -27.82
N ASN A 155 -0.37 9.56 -29.05
CA ASN A 155 -1.10 8.33 -29.42
C ASN A 155 -0.17 7.11 -29.64
N ASP A 156 0.97 7.11 -28.96
CA ASP A 156 1.97 6.05 -29.01
C ASP A 156 1.90 5.17 -27.76
N TRP A 157 2.38 3.93 -27.87
CA TRP A 157 2.41 2.99 -26.74
C TRP A 157 3.21 3.54 -25.54
N LYS A 158 4.22 4.39 -25.79
CA LYS A 158 5.02 5.06 -24.75
C LYS A 158 4.21 6.08 -23.95
N GLY A 159 3.46 6.95 -24.64
CA GLY A 159 2.61 7.96 -24.00
C GLY A 159 1.50 7.32 -23.17
N ARG A 160 0.84 6.30 -23.74
CA ARG A 160 -0.18 5.51 -23.03
C ARG A 160 0.38 4.76 -21.82
N LYS A 161 1.58 4.16 -21.93
CA LYS A 161 2.27 3.54 -20.79
C LYS A 161 2.61 4.58 -19.71
N GLY A 162 3.06 5.76 -20.11
CA GLY A 162 3.33 6.87 -19.19
C GLY A 162 2.09 7.31 -18.42
N LEU A 163 0.94 7.45 -19.07
CA LEU A 163 -0.33 7.77 -18.40
C LEU A 163 -0.75 6.70 -17.40
N ARG A 164 -0.61 5.40 -17.75
CA ARG A 164 -0.85 4.30 -16.80
C ARG A 164 0.11 4.35 -15.60
N GLU A 165 1.37 4.71 -15.83
CA GLU A 165 2.39 4.83 -14.78
C GLU A 165 2.08 6.01 -13.83
N VAL A 166 1.60 7.13 -14.38
CA VAL A 166 1.12 8.28 -13.61
C VAL A 166 -0.09 7.92 -12.75
N GLU A 167 -1.06 7.22 -13.33
CA GLU A 167 -2.27 6.76 -12.61
C GLU A 167 -1.90 5.87 -11.42
N VAL A 168 -1.08 4.83 -11.64
CA VAL A 168 -0.64 3.93 -10.58
C VAL A 168 0.14 4.68 -9.50
N SER A 169 1.02 5.62 -9.88
CA SER A 169 1.87 6.36 -8.93
C SER A 169 1.06 7.30 -8.03
N HIS A 170 0.11 8.05 -8.60
CA HIS A 170 -0.82 8.88 -7.81
C HIS A 170 -1.75 8.01 -6.98
N GLY A 171 -2.21 6.90 -7.54
CA GLY A 171 -3.03 5.92 -6.87
C GLY A 171 -2.37 5.33 -5.61
N ARG A 172 -1.10 4.93 -5.68
CA ARG A 172 -0.32 4.45 -4.52
C ARG A 172 -0.18 5.53 -3.44
N SER A 173 0.12 6.76 -3.87
CA SER A 173 0.22 7.90 -2.95
C SER A 173 -1.12 8.18 -2.26
N ALA A 174 -2.23 8.07 -2.99
CA ALA A 174 -3.57 8.25 -2.45
C ALA A 174 -3.97 7.14 -1.46
N MET A 175 -3.61 5.88 -1.72
CA MET A 175 -3.84 4.78 -0.77
C MET A 175 -3.12 5.03 0.57
N LEU A 176 -1.87 5.51 0.53
CA LEU A 176 -1.15 5.91 1.74
C LEU A 176 -1.80 7.11 2.43
N GLY A 177 -2.24 8.12 1.66
CA GLY A 177 -2.93 9.29 2.17
C GLY A 177 -4.22 8.96 2.93
N ILE A 178 -5.08 8.11 2.36
CA ILE A 178 -6.32 7.68 3.02
C ILE A 178 -6.06 6.84 4.26
N THR A 179 -5.02 5.99 4.23
CA THR A 179 -4.63 5.23 5.41
C THR A 179 -4.20 6.15 6.55
N TYR A 180 -3.47 7.22 6.23
CA TYR A 180 -3.09 8.25 7.19
C TYR A 180 -4.32 9.01 7.73
N PHE A 181 -5.24 9.41 6.87
CA PHE A 181 -6.50 10.08 7.24
C PHE A 181 -7.31 9.25 8.25
N ALA A 182 -7.53 7.98 7.93
CA ALA A 182 -8.23 7.06 8.83
C ALA A 182 -7.50 6.86 10.17
N ALA A 183 -6.17 6.70 10.14
CA ALA A 183 -5.39 6.56 11.36
C ALA A 183 -5.40 7.85 12.22
N TRP A 184 -5.35 9.01 11.58
CA TRP A 184 -5.37 10.30 12.26
C TRP A 184 -6.69 10.52 13.01
N GLU A 185 -7.82 10.36 12.33
CA GLU A 185 -9.14 10.52 12.96
C GLU A 185 -9.39 9.48 14.05
N ALA A 186 -9.03 8.22 13.80
CA ALA A 186 -9.19 7.16 14.79
C ALA A 186 -8.38 7.39 16.07
N LEU A 187 -7.20 8.03 15.97
CA LEU A 187 -6.34 8.31 17.11
C LEU A 187 -6.67 9.64 17.81
N THR A 188 -7.07 10.66 17.06
CA THR A 188 -7.26 12.03 17.59
C THR A 188 -8.70 12.38 17.89
N GLY A 189 -9.67 11.74 17.21
CA GLY A 189 -11.08 12.10 17.28
C GLY A 189 -11.37 13.49 16.71
N HIS A 190 -10.45 14.06 15.93
CA HIS A 190 -10.60 15.38 15.31
C HIS A 190 -10.63 15.27 13.80
N PRO A 191 -11.40 16.15 13.11
CA PRO A 191 -11.45 16.19 11.67
C PRO A 191 -10.06 16.41 11.08
N ILE A 192 -9.82 15.86 9.89
CA ILE A 192 -8.57 16.06 9.16
C ILE A 192 -8.37 17.54 8.85
N VAL A 193 -9.43 18.30 8.61
CA VAL A 193 -9.27 19.68 8.14
C VAL A 193 -8.88 20.67 9.25
N GLU A 194 -9.27 20.41 10.50
CA GLU A 194 -9.08 21.38 11.59
C GLU A 194 -7.72 21.30 12.29
N ASN A 195 -7.11 20.12 12.37
CA ASN A 195 -5.89 19.90 13.17
C ASN A 195 -4.77 19.17 12.42
N ASN A 196 -4.87 19.01 11.10
CA ASN A 196 -3.88 18.28 10.34
C ASN A 196 -2.86 19.21 9.66
N MET A 197 -1.62 18.73 9.68
CA MET A 197 -0.43 19.30 9.05
C MET A 197 -0.57 19.75 7.60
N LEU A 198 -1.44 19.09 6.85
CA LEU A 198 -1.60 19.31 5.43
C LEU A 198 -2.37 20.61 5.13
N PHE A 199 -3.19 21.07 6.08
CA PHE A 199 -4.04 22.25 5.94
C PHE A 199 -3.58 23.42 6.82
N HIS A 200 -2.75 23.14 7.84
CA HIS A 200 -2.10 24.16 8.67
C HIS A 200 -0.57 23.94 8.75
N PRO A 201 0.27 24.94 8.41
CA PRO A 201 1.71 24.77 8.37
C PRO A 201 2.30 24.52 9.77
N ASN A 202 3.07 23.44 9.91
CA ASN A 202 3.85 23.16 11.12
C ASN A 202 5.27 22.63 10.79
N ILE A 203 6.08 22.35 11.82
CA ILE A 203 7.51 22.03 11.69
C ILE A 203 7.82 20.71 10.98
N LEU A 204 6.84 19.82 10.83
CA LEU A 204 7.04 18.51 10.21
C LEU A 204 7.10 18.60 8.67
N PHE A 205 6.50 19.61 8.04
CA PHE A 205 6.65 19.82 6.59
C PHE A 205 8.10 20.15 6.18
N PRO A 206 8.80 21.11 6.83
CA PRO A 206 10.25 21.28 6.66
C PRO A 206 11.05 19.99 6.90
N ALA A 207 10.66 19.18 7.90
CA ALA A 207 11.33 17.91 8.19
C ALA A 207 11.12 16.86 7.08
N LEU A 208 9.92 16.76 6.51
CA LEU A 208 9.62 15.89 5.37
C LEU A 208 10.38 16.33 4.11
N VAL A 209 10.45 17.64 3.85
CA VAL A 209 11.25 18.18 2.74
C VAL A 209 12.73 17.86 2.95
N ALA A 210 13.25 18.04 4.17
CA ALA A 210 14.63 17.68 4.50
C ALA A 210 14.88 16.17 4.33
N GLY A 211 13.93 15.33 4.76
CA GLY A 211 13.99 13.88 4.57
C GLY A 211 13.98 13.47 3.09
N TYR A 212 13.11 14.08 2.29
CA TYR A 212 13.04 13.85 0.84
C TYR A 212 14.34 14.27 0.14
N VAL A 213 14.88 15.45 0.47
CA VAL A 213 16.17 15.93 -0.08
C VAL A 213 17.32 15.03 0.35
N ALA A 214 17.33 14.53 1.59
CA ALA A 214 18.31 13.57 2.04
C ALA A 214 18.20 12.25 1.28
N TRP A 215 16.97 11.79 1.02
CA TRP A 215 16.69 10.58 0.25
C TRP A 215 17.06 10.71 -1.22
N SER A 216 16.83 11.88 -1.84
CA SER A 216 17.17 12.14 -3.24
C SER A 216 18.67 12.14 -3.50
N GLN A 217 19.52 12.26 -2.49
CA GLN A 217 20.98 12.13 -2.66
C GLN A 217 21.45 10.67 -2.90
N VAL A 218 20.56 9.69 -2.74
CA VAL A 218 20.89 8.27 -2.88
C VAL A 218 20.82 7.83 -4.35
N TYR A 219 20.06 8.54 -5.19
CA TYR A 219 19.81 8.17 -6.59
C TYR A 219 19.89 9.37 -7.53
N GLU A 220 20.38 9.13 -8.75
CA GLU A 220 20.30 10.05 -9.89
C GLU A 220 19.21 9.60 -10.84
N ILE A 221 18.40 10.56 -11.31
CA ILE A 221 17.37 10.35 -12.34
C ILE A 221 17.97 10.77 -13.68
N SER A 222 17.91 9.92 -14.70
CA SER A 222 18.32 10.28 -16.06
C SER A 222 17.47 11.41 -16.64
N SER A 223 17.93 12.05 -17.71
CA SER A 223 17.18 13.16 -18.32
C SER A 223 15.74 12.75 -18.65
N LEU A 224 14.77 13.57 -18.25
CA LEU A 224 13.32 13.35 -18.49
C LEU A 224 12.95 13.21 -19.98
N THR A 225 13.87 13.53 -20.88
CA THR A 225 13.73 13.45 -22.33
C THR A 225 14.07 12.08 -22.92
N GLU A 226 14.75 11.21 -22.17
CA GLU A 226 15.15 9.87 -22.63
C GLU A 226 14.26 8.79 -22.00
N TYR A 227 13.85 7.82 -22.82
CA TYR A 227 13.06 6.67 -22.38
C TYR A 227 13.86 5.38 -22.61
N PRO A 228 13.99 4.49 -21.61
CA PRO A 228 13.41 4.61 -20.27
C PRO A 228 14.08 5.68 -19.39
N ILE A 229 13.33 6.23 -18.44
CA ILE A 229 13.91 7.04 -17.36
C ILE A 229 14.67 6.06 -16.46
N ASP A 230 16.00 6.15 -16.46
CA ASP A 230 16.88 5.33 -15.64
C ASP A 230 17.08 5.99 -14.28
N ILE A 231 16.91 5.21 -13.22
CA ILE A 231 17.29 5.59 -11.85
C ILE A 231 18.57 4.85 -11.54
N LYS A 232 19.69 5.58 -11.41
CA LYS A 232 21.00 5.01 -11.11
C LYS A 232 21.41 5.39 -9.70
N TYR A 233 21.93 4.44 -8.93
CA TYR A 233 22.55 4.79 -7.66
C TYR A 233 23.82 5.58 -7.92
N THR A 234 24.01 6.67 -7.18
CA THR A 234 25.30 7.35 -7.19
C THR A 234 26.32 6.44 -6.51
N ASN A 235 27.59 6.52 -6.92
CA ASN A 235 28.66 5.74 -6.25
C ASN A 235 28.69 6.01 -4.73
N GLU A 236 28.33 7.22 -4.31
CA GLU A 236 28.18 7.59 -2.89
C GLU A 236 26.89 7.02 -2.27
N GLY A 237 25.78 7.03 -3.01
CA GLY A 237 24.49 6.45 -2.62
C GLY A 237 24.60 4.95 -2.36
N GLU A 238 25.30 4.19 -3.21
CA GLU A 238 25.56 2.77 -2.98
C GLU A 238 26.34 2.51 -1.68
N MET A 239 27.34 3.35 -1.38
CA MET A 239 28.09 3.25 -0.13
C MET A 239 27.23 3.58 1.10
N LYS A 240 26.37 4.60 1.02
CA LYS A 240 25.41 4.94 2.09
C LYS A 240 24.43 3.79 2.32
N LEU A 241 23.94 3.16 1.24
CA LEU A 241 23.03 2.03 1.31
C LEU A 241 23.70 0.79 1.93
N LYS A 242 24.95 0.48 1.54
CA LYS A 242 25.73 -0.61 2.15
C LYS A 242 25.99 -0.40 3.63
N ARG A 243 26.26 0.84 4.06
CA ARG A 243 26.41 1.15 5.50
C ARG A 243 25.10 0.95 6.25
N PHE A 244 23.98 1.38 5.67
CA PHE A 244 22.66 1.16 6.25
C PHE A 244 22.34 -0.33 6.36
N GLN A 245 22.58 -1.12 5.32
CA GLN A 245 22.41 -2.58 5.33
C GLN A 245 23.22 -3.23 6.44
N ASN A 246 24.51 -2.89 6.54
CA ASN A 246 25.38 -3.42 7.59
C ASN A 246 24.89 -3.00 8.99
N GLY A 247 24.36 -1.78 9.14
CA GLY A 247 23.79 -1.29 10.39
C GLY A 247 22.49 -2.00 10.78
N VAL A 248 21.59 -2.23 9.83
CA VAL A 248 20.36 -3.02 10.06
C VAL A 248 20.71 -4.47 10.38
N GLU A 249 21.65 -5.08 9.66
CA GLU A 249 22.13 -6.43 9.93
C GLU A 249 22.74 -6.55 11.33
N GLN A 250 23.49 -5.52 11.76
CA GLN A 250 24.04 -5.45 13.10
C GLN A 250 22.94 -5.33 14.17
N ILE A 251 21.93 -4.48 13.98
CA ILE A 251 20.78 -4.35 14.90
C ILE A 251 19.98 -5.67 14.97
N VAL A 252 19.76 -6.33 13.83
CA VAL A 252 19.07 -7.63 13.78
C VAL A 252 19.87 -8.70 14.54
N LYS A 253 21.20 -8.74 14.35
CA LYS A 253 22.08 -9.66 15.10
C LYS A 253 22.07 -9.36 16.59
N GLU A 254 22.15 -8.08 16.98
CA GLU A 254 22.12 -7.66 18.38
C GLU A 254 20.79 -8.00 19.07
N ASN A 255 19.67 -7.81 18.38
CA ASN A 255 18.34 -8.20 18.88
C ASN A 255 18.18 -9.74 18.93
N ALA A 256 18.72 -10.48 17.97
CA ALA A 256 18.72 -11.94 17.99
C ALA A 256 19.57 -12.49 19.15
N GLU A 257 20.75 -11.94 19.38
CA GLU A 257 21.62 -12.27 20.52
C GLU A 257 20.97 -11.90 21.86
N THR A 258 20.28 -10.77 21.94
CA THR A 258 19.54 -10.35 23.13
C THR A 258 18.39 -11.30 23.42
N THR A 259 17.67 -11.76 22.39
CA THR A 259 16.61 -12.77 22.52
C THR A 259 17.15 -14.12 22.97
N GLU A 260 18.31 -14.55 22.44
CA GLU A 260 18.97 -15.78 22.86
C GLU A 260 19.50 -15.70 24.30
N LYS A 261 20.07 -14.55 24.70
CA LYS A 261 20.51 -14.29 26.08
C LYS A 261 19.33 -14.26 27.05
N VAL A 262 18.22 -13.60 26.70
CA VAL A 262 16.99 -13.60 27.51
C VAL A 262 16.42 -15.01 27.62
N THR A 263 16.44 -15.81 26.56
CA THR A 263 15.99 -17.22 26.59
C THR A 263 16.89 -18.09 27.47
N LYS A 264 18.21 -17.89 27.43
CA LYS A 264 19.17 -18.56 28.34
C LYS A 264 18.97 -18.14 29.79
N VAL A 265 18.79 -16.86 30.05
CA VAL A 265 18.51 -16.34 31.40
C VAL A 265 17.17 -16.88 31.92
N LEU A 266 16.12 -16.91 31.09
CA LEU A 266 14.83 -17.48 31.45
C LEU A 266 14.89 -18.98 31.71
N SER A 267 15.66 -19.74 30.91
CA SER A 267 15.86 -21.18 31.15
C SER A 267 16.74 -21.48 32.36
N ASP A 268 17.74 -20.64 32.66
CA ASP A 268 18.54 -20.74 33.90
C ASP A 268 17.71 -20.38 35.14
N LEU A 269 16.88 -19.34 35.05
CA LEU A 269 15.91 -18.98 36.11
C LEU A 269 14.86 -20.08 36.29
N ASP A 270 14.39 -20.67 35.21
CA ASP A 270 13.43 -21.78 35.26
C ASP A 270 14.06 -23.04 35.88
N ALA A 271 15.28 -23.40 35.49
CA ALA A 271 16.02 -24.51 36.09
C ALA A 271 16.33 -24.27 37.58
N LYS A 272 16.55 -23.02 37.99
CA LYS A 272 16.87 -22.65 39.38
C LYS A 272 15.65 -22.53 40.28
N TYR A 273 14.50 -22.09 39.75
CA TYR A 273 13.32 -21.77 40.56
C TYR A 273 12.06 -22.58 40.22
N GLY A 274 12.13 -23.45 39.18
CA GLY A 274 11.02 -24.30 38.71
C GLY A 274 9.79 -23.49 38.34
N ILE A 275 9.99 -22.41 37.58
CA ILE A 275 8.96 -21.38 37.34
C ILE A 275 7.87 -21.92 36.41
N VAL A 276 8.23 -22.70 35.40
CA VAL A 276 7.32 -23.34 34.44
C VAL A 276 6.45 -24.39 35.12
N ASP A 277 6.99 -25.20 36.03
CA ASP A 277 6.20 -26.16 36.82
C ASP A 277 5.20 -25.46 37.74
N LYS A 278 5.59 -24.32 38.34
CA LYS A 278 4.72 -23.50 39.19
C LYS A 278 3.64 -22.76 38.40
N LEU A 279 3.96 -22.26 37.19
CA LEU A 279 2.98 -21.64 36.29
C LEU A 279 2.04 -22.67 35.65
N ALA A 280 2.51 -23.89 35.38
CA ALA A 280 1.67 -24.99 34.89
C ALA A 280 0.73 -25.55 35.96
N ALA A 281 1.11 -25.46 37.24
CA ALA A 281 0.26 -25.80 38.38
C ALA A 281 -0.75 -24.70 38.75
N ALA A 282 -0.43 -23.42 38.48
CA ALA A 282 -1.27 -22.27 38.81
C ALA A 282 -2.72 -22.34 38.26
N PRO A 283 -3.00 -22.72 37.00
CA PRO A 283 -4.37 -22.84 36.53
C PRO A 283 -5.17 -23.94 37.24
N LYS A 284 -4.53 -25.04 37.67
CA LYS A 284 -5.20 -26.12 38.41
C LYS A 284 -5.54 -25.75 39.85
N GLU A 285 -4.67 -24.98 40.52
CA GLU A 285 -4.96 -24.45 41.87
C GLU A 285 -6.06 -23.38 41.85
N ILE A 286 -6.06 -22.53 40.82
CA ILE A 286 -7.13 -21.54 40.59
C ILE A 286 -8.44 -22.24 40.26
N GLU A 287 -8.45 -23.25 39.39
CA GLU A 287 -9.63 -24.05 39.07
C GLU A 287 -10.18 -24.80 40.29
N ALA A 288 -9.31 -25.36 41.14
CA ALA A 288 -9.71 -26.02 42.39
C ALA A 288 -10.31 -25.03 43.41
N LYS A 289 -9.74 -23.82 43.54
CA LYS A 289 -10.31 -22.74 44.37
C LYS A 289 -11.68 -22.30 43.85
N ILE A 290 -11.81 -22.10 42.54
CA ILE A 290 -13.10 -21.74 41.90
C ILE A 290 -14.13 -22.84 42.16
N ARG A 291 -13.81 -24.12 41.91
CA ARG A 291 -14.73 -25.26 42.18
C ARG A 291 -15.09 -25.43 43.66
N SER A 292 -14.20 -25.10 44.59
CA SER A 292 -14.50 -25.12 46.03
C SER A 292 -15.44 -24.00 46.47
N THR A 293 -15.48 -22.89 45.72
CA THR A 293 -16.33 -21.72 46.03
C THR A 293 -17.78 -21.98 45.63
N TYR A 294 -18.04 -22.80 44.60
CA TYR A 294 -19.38 -23.16 44.13
C TYR A 294 -20.01 -24.37 44.85
N LYS A 295 -19.42 -24.88 45.94
CA LYS A 295 -20.00 -25.99 46.73
C LYS A 295 -20.99 -25.54 47.82
N TYR A 296 -21.26 -24.24 47.92
CA TYR A 296 -22.18 -23.63 48.91
C TYR A 296 -23.22 -22.70 48.28
N TRP A 297 -23.60 -22.92 47.02
CA TRP A 297 -24.82 -22.40 46.41
C TRP A 297 -25.44 -23.46 45.50
#